data_AF-A0A3E1HEA5-F1
#
_entry.id   AF-A0A3E1HEA5-F1
#
_cell.length_a   1.000
_cell.length_b   1.000
_cell.length_c   1.000
_cell.angle_alpha   90.00
_cell.angle_beta   90.00
_cell.angle_gamma   90.00
#
_symmetry.space_group_name_H-M   'P 1'
#
loop_
_entity.id
_entity.type
_entity.pdbx_description
1 polymer ?
#
loop_
_entity_poly.entity_id
_entity_poly.type
_entity_poly.pdbx_seq_one_letter_code
_entity_poly.pdbx_strand_id
1 'polypeptide(L)' 'PVLTCYSGQACPESGYWKVIWPFGRTVMAKEVIRHFQQGETFPTQIVKRYVLRTWPMQDKTTLDEERVEWGLLG' A
#
# COMPACT_ATOMS: atom_id res chain seq x y z
N PRO A 1 14.52 -2.10 14.01
CA PRO A 1 13.85 -2.72 12.83
C PRO A 1 12.34 -2.46 12.90
N VAL A 2 11.73 -1.91 11.85
CA VAL A 2 10.27 -1.76 11.79
C VAL A 2 9.67 -3.11 11.45
N LEU A 3 8.68 -3.57 12.21
CA LEU A 3 7.96 -4.80 11.89
C LEU A 3 7.10 -4.56 10.65
N THR A 4 7.35 -5.31 9.58
CA THR A 4 6.58 -5.19 8.32
C THR A 4 5.92 -6.50 7.90
N CYS A 5 4.79 -6.40 7.22
CA CYS A 5 3.99 -7.52 6.72
C CYS A 5 3.31 -7.15 5.39
N TYR A 6 3.04 -8.13 4.55
CA TYR A 6 2.34 -7.91 3.29
C TYR A 6 0.82 -8.12 3.41
N SER A 7 0.10 -7.46 2.51
CA SER A 7 -1.33 -7.70 2.29
C SER A 7 -1.62 -9.18 2.05
N GLY A 8 -2.64 -9.71 2.70
CA GLY A 8 -3.01 -11.13 2.69
C GLY A 8 -2.36 -11.96 3.81
N GLN A 9 -1.37 -11.43 4.54
CA GLN A 9 -0.82 -12.08 5.73
C GLN A 9 -1.63 -11.72 6.97
N ALA A 10 -1.64 -12.62 7.95
CA ALA A 10 -2.22 -12.35 9.26
C ALA A 10 -1.31 -11.40 10.06
N CYS A 11 -1.94 -10.46 10.77
CA CYS A 11 -1.29 -9.47 11.60
C CYS A 11 -0.54 -10.17 12.74
N PRO A 12 0.78 -10.02 12.84
CA PRO A 12 1.56 -10.69 13.88
C PRO A 12 1.35 -10.08 15.26
N GLU A 13 1.01 -8.79 15.33
CA GLU A 13 0.93 -7.99 16.55
C GLU A 13 -0.15 -6.91 16.44
N SER A 14 -1.02 -6.83 17.45
CA SER A 14 -2.05 -5.78 17.51
C SER A 14 -1.40 -4.40 17.61
N GLY A 15 -1.90 -3.43 16.84
CA GLY A 15 -1.41 -2.06 16.90
C GLY A 15 -1.83 -1.22 15.71
N TYR A 16 -1.26 -0.02 15.59
CA TYR A 16 -1.45 0.83 14.42
C TYR A 16 -0.43 0.48 13.35
N TRP A 17 -0.90 0.24 12.13
CA TRP A 17 -0.05 -0.07 10.99
C TRP A 17 -0.28 0.97 9.91
N LYS A 18 0.80 1.31 9.19
CA LYS A 18 0.74 2.18 8.02
C LYS A 18 1.13 1.44 6.76
N VAL A 19 0.55 1.85 5.63
CA VAL A 19 1.00 1.37 4.33
C VAL A 19 2.37 1.96 4.02
N ILE A 20 3.33 1.09 3.71
CA ILE A 20 4.63 1.44 3.16
C ILE A 20 4.49 1.42 1.64
N TRP A 21 4.34 2.60 1.05
CA TRP A 21 4.18 2.75 -0.39
C TRP A 21 5.50 2.45 -1.11
N PRO A 22 5.49 1.67 -2.20
CA PRO A 22 6.69 1.47 -3.00
C PRO A 22 7.17 2.81 -3.55
N PHE A 23 8.47 3.06 -3.44
CA PHE A 23 9.10 4.25 -3.97
C PHE A 23 8.97 4.26 -5.50
N GLY A 24 8.05 5.05 -6.03
CA GLY A 24 7.85 5.23 -7.46
C GLY A 24 7.26 6.59 -7.75
N ARG A 25 7.85 7.31 -8.72
CA ARG A 25 7.40 8.67 -9.13
C ARG A 25 5.96 8.71 -9.66
N THR A 26 5.38 7.54 -9.93
CA THR A 26 4.06 7.36 -10.50
C THR A 26 2.99 7.06 -9.47
N VAL A 27 3.35 6.64 -8.25
CA VAL A 27 2.38 6.27 -7.21
C VAL A 27 1.89 7.54 -6.53
N MET A 28 0.60 7.83 -6.66
CA MET A 28 -0.07 8.85 -5.84
C MET A 28 -0.43 8.22 -4.50
N ALA A 29 0.57 8.12 -3.63
CA ALA A 29 0.43 7.58 -2.28
C ALA A 29 -0.44 8.49 -1.43
N LYS A 30 -1.49 7.93 -0.81
CA LYS A 30 -2.21 8.56 0.29
C LYS A 30 -1.75 7.93 1.59
N GLU A 31 -1.59 8.72 2.65
CA GLU A 31 -1.33 8.15 3.97
C GLU A 31 -2.52 7.29 4.40
N VAL A 32 -2.23 6.02 4.71
CA VAL A 32 -3.21 5.05 5.19
C VAL A 32 -2.65 4.45 6.46
N ILE A 33 -3.30 4.77 7.59
CA ILE A 33 -2.99 4.25 8.91
C ILE A 33 -4.25 3.56 9.43
N ARG A 34 -4.10 2.33 9.94
CA ARG A 34 -5.21 1.53 10.46
C ARG A 34 -4.76 0.70 11.64
N HIS A 35 -5.62 0.59 12.64
CA HIS A 35 -5.43 -0.36 13.73
C HIS A 35 -5.79 -1.78 13.29
N PHE A 36 -4.93 -2.74 13.60
CA PHE A 36 -5.16 -4.17 13.40
C PHE A 36 -5.06 -4.93 14.70
N GLN A 37 -5.86 -5.99 14.83
CA GLN A 37 -5.71 -6.99 15.90
C GLN A 37 -4.84 -8.15 15.41
N GLN A 38 -4.11 -8.78 16.32
CA GLN A 38 -3.34 -9.99 16.03
C GLN A 38 -4.24 -11.06 15.40
N GLY A 39 -3.78 -11.63 14.28
CA GLY A 39 -4.53 -12.60 13.49
C GLY A 39 -5.40 -11.99 12.37
N GLU A 40 -5.68 -10.67 12.38
CA GLU A 40 -6.43 -10.04 11.29
C GLU A 40 -5.63 -10.04 9.98
N THR A 41 -6.29 -10.27 8.85
CA THR A 41 -5.61 -10.24 7.55
C THR A 41 -5.41 -8.81 7.07
N PHE A 42 -4.18 -8.48 6.69
CA PHE A 42 -3.89 -7.19 6.08
C PHE A 42 -4.60 -7.05 4.72
N PRO A 43 -5.36 -5.97 4.51
CA PRO A 43 -6.06 -5.76 3.25
C PRO A 43 -5.10 -5.25 2.17
N THR A 44 -5.41 -5.58 0.93
CA THR A 44 -4.95 -4.90 -0.28
C THR A 44 -5.38 -3.43 -0.26
N GLN A 45 -4.74 -2.60 -1.08
CA GLN A 45 -5.08 -1.19 -1.21
C GLN A 45 -5.31 -0.82 -2.67
N ILE A 46 -6.22 0.11 -2.91
CA ILE A 46 -6.40 0.72 -4.23
C ILE A 46 -5.25 1.71 -4.43
N VAL A 47 -4.40 1.43 -5.40
CA VAL A 47 -3.22 2.22 -5.73
C VAL A 47 -3.52 3.05 -6.96
N LYS A 48 -3.43 4.37 -6.81
CA LYS A 48 -3.58 5.30 -7.92
C LYS A 48 -2.20 5.53 -8.56
N ARG A 49 -2.03 5.17 -9.83
CA ARG A 49 -0.77 5.38 -10.56
C ARG A 49 -0.95 6.33 -11.74
N TYR A 50 -0.01 7.26 -11.89
CA TYR A 50 0.12 8.10 -13.09
C TYR A 50 1.08 7.44 -14.06
N VAL A 51 0.61 7.09 -15.26
CA VAL A 51 1.39 6.42 -16.29
C VAL A 51 1.66 7.39 -17.42
N LEU A 52 2.93 7.80 -17.54
CA LEU A 52 3.44 8.50 -18.71
C LEU A 52 3.44 7.55 -19.91
N ARG A 53 2.88 7.97 -21.04
CA ARG A 53 2.86 7.15 -22.26
C ARG A 53 3.60 7.83 -23.40
N THR A 54 4.19 7.03 -24.28
CA THR A 54 4.86 7.52 -25.47
C THR A 54 3.84 8.01 -26.49
N TRP A 55 4.20 9.07 -27.23
CA TRP A 55 3.37 9.60 -28.31
C TRP A 55 3.04 8.50 -29.34
N PRO A 56 1.79 8.41 -29.84
CA PRO A 56 0.69 9.36 -29.71
C PRO A 56 -0.27 9.09 -28.54
N MET A 57 0.05 8.19 -27.62
CA MET A 57 -0.84 7.87 -26.51
C MET A 57 -0.84 8.98 -25.46
N GLN A 58 -2.03 9.40 -25.04
CA GLN A 58 -2.20 10.31 -23.91
C GLN A 58 -1.81 9.63 -22.61
N ASP A 59 -1.20 10.37 -21.70
CA ASP A 59 -0.99 9.92 -20.32
C ASP A 59 -2.30 9.45 -19.69
N LYS A 60 -2.21 8.54 -18.71
CA LYS A 60 -3.40 8.10 -17.97
C LYS A 60 -3.13 7.93 -16.49
N THR A 61 -4.22 7.93 -15.75
CA THR A 61 -4.25 7.43 -14.38
C THR A 61 -4.85 6.02 -14.37
N THR A 62 -4.26 5.10 -13.62
CA THR A 62 -4.87 3.80 -13.28
C THR A 62 -5.20 3.73 -11.80
N LEU A 63 -6.19 2.90 -11.47
CA LEU A 63 -6.63 2.58 -10.13
C LEU A 63 -6.68 1.05 -10.05
N ASP A 64 -5.70 0.47 -9.38
CA ASP A 64 -5.55 -0.99 -9.34
C ASP A 64 -5.50 -1.46 -7.89
N GLU A 65 -6.14 -2.59 -7.60
CA GLU A 65 -6.04 -3.23 -6.30
C GLU A 65 -4.71 -3.98 -6.21
N GLU A 66 -3.80 -3.52 -5.35
CA GLU A 66 -2.47 -4.10 -5.22
C GLU A 66 -2.21 -4.59 -3.80
N ARG A 67 -1.31 -5.58 -3.72
CA ARG A 67 -0.71 -6.00 -2.46
C ARG A 67 0.32 -4.96 -2.05
N VAL A 68 0.13 -4.39 -0.87
CA VAL A 68 1.05 -3.42 -0.27
C VAL A 68 1.73 -4.00 0.95
N GLU A 69 2.84 -3.38 1.33
CA GLU A 69 3.51 -3.64 2.59
C GLU A 69 2.92 -2.74 3.69
N TRP A 70 2.75 -3.30 4.88
CA TRP A 70 2.28 -2.64 6.08
C TRP A 70 3.41 -2.61 7.09
N GLY A 71 3.63 -1.47 7.74
CA GLY A 71 4.62 -1.31 8.80
C GLY A 71 3.97 -0.89 10.12
N LEU A 72 4.34 -1.56 11.21
CA LEU A 72 3.85 -1.27 12.55
C LEU A 72 4.38 0.10 13.01
N LEU A 73 3.47 0.92 13.52
CA LEU A 73 3.72 2.14 14.26
C LEU A 73 3.68 1.75 15.74
N GLY A 74 4.86 1.39 16.27
CA GLY A 74 5.03 1.01 17.67
C GLY A 74 4.57 2.08 18.65
#